data_AF-A0A011P567-F1
#
_entry.id   AF-A0A011P567-F1
#
_cell.length_a   1.000
_cell.length_b   1.000
_cell.length_c   1.000
_cell.angle_alpha   90.00
_cell.angle_beta   90.00
_cell.angle_gamma   90.00
#
_symmetry.space_group_name_H-M   'P 1'
#
loop_
_entity.id
_entity.type
_entity.pdbx_description
1 polymer ?
#
loop_
_entity_poly.entity_id
_entity_poly.type
_entity_poly.pdbx_seq_one_letter_code
_entity_poly.pdbx_strand_id
1 'polypeptide(L)' 'MITKRPALLTLAALVAALISACSPETPKKEMPAVNDENCKWENMLKIEDKGTREQFASACARRGPGFTPSPKKEW' A
#
# COMPACT_ATOMS: atom_id res chain seq x y z
N MET A 1 -11.53 5.65 44.95
CA MET A 1 -10.83 5.55 43.65
C MET A 1 -11.79 5.95 42.54
N ILE A 2 -11.83 7.23 42.17
CA ILE A 2 -12.70 7.72 41.10
C ILE A 2 -12.03 7.31 39.79
N THR A 3 -12.56 6.26 39.19
CA THR A 3 -12.05 5.69 37.94
C THR A 3 -12.11 6.79 36.87
N LYS A 4 -10.97 7.16 36.27
CA LYS A 4 -10.84 8.14 35.18
C LYS A 4 -11.44 7.62 33.85
N ARG A 5 -12.65 7.06 33.92
CA ARG A 5 -13.44 6.49 32.81
C ARG A 5 -13.58 7.44 31.61
N PRO A 6 -13.85 8.76 31.77
CA PRO A 6 -14.02 9.61 30.59
C PRO A 6 -12.71 9.85 29.83
N ALA A 7 -11.58 10.01 30.53
CA ALA A 7 -10.28 10.23 29.91
C ALA A 7 -9.80 9.02 29.10
N LEU A 8 -10.11 7.82 29.58
CA LEU A 8 -9.75 6.56 28.95
C LEU A 8 -10.57 6.32 27.67
N LEU A 9 -11.85 6.70 27.67
CA LEU A 9 -12.72 6.64 26.50
C LEU A 9 -12.31 7.66 25.43
N THR A 10 -11.96 8.89 25.81
CA THR A 10 -11.46 9.90 24.85
C THR A 10 -10.15 9.47 24.19
N LEU A 11 -9.24 8.84 24.95
CA LEU A 11 -7.98 8.33 24.39
C LEU A 11 -8.24 7.17 23.42
N ALA A 12 -9.12 6.23 23.79
CA ALA A 12 -9.48 5.11 22.93
C ALA A 12 -10.13 5.57 21.61
N ALA A 13 -11.00 6.58 21.66
CA ALA A 13 -11.61 7.17 20.46
C ALA A 13 -10.58 7.86 19.55
N LEU A 14 -9.62 8.58 20.13
CA LEU A 14 -8.55 9.24 19.38
C LEU A 14 -7.64 8.23 18.69
N VAL A 15 -7.26 7.16 19.42
CA VAL A 15 -6.47 6.07 18.85
C VAL A 15 -7.23 5.41 17.71
N ALA A 16 -8.50 5.02 17.91
CA ALA A 16 -9.33 4.41 16.87
C ALA A 16 -9.44 5.27 15.59
N ALA A 17 -9.55 6.59 15.73
CA ALA A 17 -9.57 7.53 14.61
C ALA A 17 -8.22 7.64 13.88
N LEU A 18 -7.10 7.45 14.59
CA LEU A 18 -5.76 7.47 13.97
C LEU A 18 -5.47 6.16 13.21
N ILE A 19 -5.91 5.01 13.73
CA ILE A 19 -5.71 3.71 13.05
C ILE A 19 -6.71 3.48 11.90
N SER A 20 -7.87 4.13 11.87
CA SER A 20 -8.80 4.02 10.73
C SER A 20 -8.23 4.63 9.43
N ALA A 21 -7.25 5.53 9.55
CA ALA A 21 -6.49 6.05 8.40
C ALA A 21 -5.44 5.05 7.88
N CYS A 22 -5.15 3.96 8.61
CA CYS A 22 -4.30 2.86 8.16
C CYS A 22 -5.06 1.91 7.20
N SER A 23 -5.73 2.52 6.21
CA SER A 23 -6.49 1.96 5.10
C SER A 23 -7.51 0.87 5.45
N PRO A 24 -8.83 1.13 5.37
CA PRO A 24 -9.77 0.05 5.10
C PRO A 24 -9.36 -0.63 3.78
N GLU A 25 -9.26 -1.95 3.77
CA GLU A 25 -8.97 -2.72 2.56
C GLU A 25 -10.09 -2.47 1.55
N THR A 26 -9.86 -1.54 0.62
CA THR A 26 -10.70 -1.43 -0.55
C THR A 26 -10.58 -2.72 -1.34
N PRO A 27 -11.67 -3.25 -1.91
CA PRO A 27 -11.60 -4.40 -2.80
C PRO A 27 -10.60 -4.10 -3.91
N LYS A 28 -9.42 -4.72 -3.84
CA LYS A 28 -8.37 -4.52 -4.84
C LYS A 28 -8.84 -5.21 -6.10
N LYS A 29 -9.12 -4.43 -7.13
CA LYS A 29 -9.18 -4.93 -8.50
C LYS A 29 -7.87 -5.66 -8.77
N GLU A 30 -7.93 -6.85 -9.37
CA GLU A 30 -6.72 -7.64 -9.61
C GLU A 30 -5.67 -6.81 -10.34
N MET A 31 -4.46 -6.81 -9.80
CA MET A 31 -3.33 -6.09 -10.40
C MET A 31 -3.01 -6.73 -11.76
N PRO A 32 -2.84 -5.93 -12.83
CA PRO A 32 -2.51 -6.46 -14.16
C PRO A 32 -1.21 -7.29 -14.15
N ALA A 33 -1.06 -8.17 -15.13
CA ALA A 33 0.19 -8.90 -15.33
C ALA A 33 1.35 -7.93 -15.65
N VAL A 34 2.50 -8.11 -15.01
CA VAL A 34 3.71 -7.31 -15.27
C VAL A 34 4.41 -7.83 -16.52
N ASN A 35 4.22 -7.15 -17.65
CA ASN A 35 4.83 -7.49 -18.95
C ASN A 35 5.16 -6.21 -19.75
N ASP A 36 5.86 -6.36 -20.87
CA ASP A 36 6.37 -5.21 -21.63
C ASP A 36 5.23 -4.32 -22.18
N GLU A 37 4.08 -4.92 -22.50
CA GLU A 37 2.89 -4.19 -22.95
C GLU A 37 2.29 -3.36 -21.81
N ASN A 38 2.03 -3.99 -20.66
CA ASN A 38 1.36 -3.36 -19.53
C ASN A 38 2.28 -2.35 -18.79
N CYS A 39 3.61 -2.51 -18.88
CA CYS A 39 4.58 -1.57 -18.33
C CYS A 39 4.75 -0.28 -19.16
N LYS A 40 4.00 -0.12 -20.26
CA LYS A 40 3.90 1.17 -20.96
C LYS A 40 3.13 2.18 -20.11
N TRP A 41 3.57 3.44 -20.15
CA TRP A 41 2.98 4.53 -19.39
C TRP A 41 1.46 4.66 -19.59
N GLU A 42 1.00 4.53 -20.83
CA GLU A 42 -0.41 4.64 -21.22
C GLU A 42 -1.27 3.53 -20.60
N ASN A 43 -0.70 2.34 -20.37
CA ASN A 43 -1.40 1.23 -19.75
C ASN A 43 -1.40 1.34 -18.22
N MET A 44 -0.33 1.87 -17.62
CA MET A 44 -0.26 2.14 -16.19
C MET A 44 -1.28 3.20 -15.73
N LEU A 45 -1.55 4.22 -16.55
CA LEU A 45 -2.54 5.25 -16.25
C LEU A 45 -3.98 4.72 -16.15
N LYS A 46 -4.26 3.55 -16.75
CA LYS A 46 -5.57 2.89 -16.67
C LYS A 46 -5.83 2.25 -15.30
N ILE A 47 -4.80 2.13 -14.46
CA ILE A 47 -4.95 1.64 -13.08
C ILE A 47 -5.49 2.79 -12.22
N GLU A 48 -6.77 2.71 -11.87
CA GLU A 48 -7.50 3.74 -11.12
C GLU A 48 -7.03 3.83 -9.66
N ASP A 49 -6.85 2.67 -9.02
CA ASP A 49 -6.41 2.60 -7.64
C ASP A 49 -4.94 3.03 -7.53
N LYS A 50 -4.71 4.11 -6.76
CA LYS A 50 -3.38 4.71 -6.61
C LYS A 50 -2.37 3.73 -6.02
N GLY A 51 -2.76 2.97 -5.01
CA GLY A 51 -1.88 2.00 -4.35
C GLY A 51 -1.46 0.87 -5.29
N THR A 52 -2.41 0.36 -6.07
CA THR A 52 -2.18 -0.66 -7.10
C THR A 52 -1.30 -0.11 -8.21
N ARG A 53 -1.53 1.13 -8.65
CA ARG A 53 -0.70 1.78 -9.68
C ARG A 53 0.75 1.97 -9.22
N GLU A 54 0.96 2.37 -7.96
CA GLU A 54 2.30 2.53 -7.38
C GLU A 54 3.02 1.19 -7.23
N GLN A 55 2.32 0.15 -6.75
CA GLN A 55 2.88 -1.21 -6.67
C GLN A 55 3.25 -1.76 -8.04
N PHE A 56 2.36 -1.58 -9.03
CA PHE A 56 2.57 -2.01 -10.40
C PHE A 56 3.75 -1.26 -11.06
N ALA A 57 3.83 0.07 -10.88
CA ALA A 57 4.94 0.89 -11.36
C ALA A 57 6.29 0.42 -10.79
N SER A 58 6.33 0.14 -9.49
CA SER A 58 7.51 -0.39 -8.81
C SER A 58 7.94 -1.74 -9.38
N ALA A 59 6.98 -2.63 -9.67
CA ALA A 59 7.27 -3.92 -10.29
C ALA A 59 7.84 -3.78 -11.70
N CYS A 60 7.27 -2.89 -12.53
CA CYS A 60 7.78 -2.60 -13.87
C CYS A 60 9.20 -2.02 -13.85
N ALA A 61 9.49 -1.09 -12.93
CA ALA A 61 10.83 -0.50 -12.80
C ALA A 61 11.92 -1.55 -12.46
N ARG A 62 11.55 -2.60 -11.73
CA ARG A 62 12.46 -3.69 -11.31
C ARG A 62 12.64 -4.79 -12.37
N ARG A 63 11.92 -4.73 -13.49
CA ARG A 63 11.99 -5.76 -14.56
C ARG A 63 13.22 -5.59 -15.47
N GLY A 64 13.72 -4.35 -15.61
CA GLY A 64 14.79 -4.04 -16.55
C GLY A 64 16.12 -4.73 -16.21
N PRO A 65 17.02 -4.93 -17.20
CA PRO A 65 18.27 -5.68 -17.04
C PRO A 65 19.26 -5.05 -16.04
N GLY A 66 19.02 -3.81 -15.61
CA GLY A 66 19.84 -3.11 -14.61
C GLY A 66 19.41 -3.33 -13.15
N PHE A 67 18.32 -4.03 -12.89
CA PHE A 67 17.86 -4.30 -11.53
C PHE A 67 18.49 -5.58 -10.99
N THR A 68 19.33 -5.46 -9.97
CA THR A 68 19.81 -6.59 -9.16
C THR A 68 19.21 -6.45 -7.77
N PRO A 69 18.32 -7.38 -7.34
CA PRO A 69 17.83 -7.38 -5.97
C PRO A 69 19.00 -7.49 -5.00
N SER A 70 18.93 -6.75 -3.90
CA SER A 70 19.86 -6.97 -2.79
C SER A 70 19.79 -8.43 -2.34
N PRO A 71 20.92 -9.07 -1.99
CA PRO A 71 20.91 -10.40 -1.41
C PRO A 71 19.97 -10.45 -0.22
N LYS A 72 19.20 -11.54 -0.10
CA LYS A 72 18.36 -11.77 1.07
C LYS A 72 19.26 -11.78 2.31
N LYS A 73 18.93 -10.92 3.25
CA LYS A 73 19.59 -10.85 4.55
C LYS A 73 18.81 -11.73 5.54
N GLU A 74 19.52 -12.49 6.37
CA GLU A 74 18.96 -13.39 7.39
C GLU A 74 18.99 -12.78 8.82
N TRP A 75 19.33 -11.48 8.96
CA TRP A 75 19.51 -10.83 10.27
C TRP A 75 18.20 -10.43 10.92
#